data_AF-A0A2Z7BV86-F1
#
_entry.id   AF-A0A2Z7BV86-F1
#
_cell.length_a   1.000
_cell.length_b   1.000
_cell.length_c   1.000
_cell.angle_alpha   90.00
_cell.angle_beta   90.00
_cell.angle_gamma   90.00
#
_symmetry.space_group_name_H-M   'P 1'
#
loop_
_entity.id
_entity.type
_entity.pdbx_description
1 polymer ?
#
loop_
_entity_poly.entity_id
_entity_poly.type
_entity_poly.pdbx_seq_one_letter_code
_entity_poly.pdbx_strand_id
1 'polypeptide(L)'
;MAEQSTNAKMVVEEMKTGLRVCTDDGTSKGFETNDDLKNSVIELMEGEKGKALKEAAKGLAEAAKKAVVDSGSSWHAVSQLIDELHHRRKEIKT
;
A
#
# COMPACT_ATOMS: atom_id res chain seq x y z
N MET A 1 -15.95 6.08 10.43
CA MET A 1 -14.68 6.62 9.89
C MET A 1 -14.01 5.50 9.12
N ALA A 2 -13.53 5.75 7.90
CA ALA A 2 -12.74 4.78 7.15
C ALA A 2 -11.29 4.73 7.66
N GLU A 3 -10.52 3.77 7.18
CA GLU A 3 -9.17 3.43 7.62
C GLU A 3 -8.05 4.22 6.91
N GLN A 4 -8.42 5.27 6.16
CA GLN A 4 -7.48 6.07 5.34
C GLN A 4 -6.29 6.62 6.15
N SER A 5 -6.51 7.09 7.38
CA SER A 5 -5.44 7.63 8.22
C SER A 5 -4.41 6.55 8.60
N THR A 6 -4.87 5.32 8.84
CA THR A 6 -4.01 4.16 9.09
C THR A 6 -3.28 3.73 7.83
N ASN A 7 -3.99 3.65 6.68
CA ASN A 7 -3.39 3.30 5.39
C ASN A 7 -2.31 4.31 4.97
N ALA A 8 -2.55 5.60 5.20
CA ALA A 8 -1.56 6.65 4.91
C ALA A 8 -0.28 6.47 5.73
N LYS A 9 -0.37 6.05 7.00
CA LYS A 9 0.80 5.72 7.82
C LYS A 9 1.51 4.48 7.27
N MET A 10 0.78 3.42 6.95
CA MET A 10 1.35 2.21 6.37
C MET A 10 2.12 2.50 5.07
N VAL A 11 1.56 3.30 4.17
CA VAL A 11 2.19 3.64 2.87
C VAL A 11 3.49 4.44 3.05
N VAL A 12 3.50 5.39 3.99
CA VAL A 12 4.63 6.30 4.20
C VAL A 12 5.72 5.68 5.08
N GLU A 13 5.33 5.07 6.21
CA GLU A 13 6.26 4.64 7.26
C GLU A 13 6.74 3.20 7.03
N GLU A 14 5.83 2.28 6.69
CA GLU A 14 6.14 0.85 6.55
C GLU A 14 6.57 0.49 5.12
N MET A 15 5.72 0.82 4.14
CA MET A 15 6.00 0.51 2.74
C MET A 15 7.05 1.42 2.13
N LYS A 16 7.20 2.65 2.66
CA LYS A 16 8.11 3.69 2.15
C LYS A 16 7.93 3.95 0.66
N THR A 17 6.68 3.96 0.22
CA THR A 17 6.30 4.17 -1.20
C THR A 17 5.55 5.47 -1.44
N GLY A 18 5.12 6.16 -0.38
CA GLY A 18 4.40 7.43 -0.49
C GLY A 18 5.10 8.58 0.21
N LEU A 19 4.80 9.79 -0.29
CA LEU A 19 5.15 11.05 0.34
C LEU A 19 3.91 11.62 1.05
N ARG A 20 4.07 12.08 2.28
CA ARG A 20 3.03 12.82 3.00
C ARG A 20 3.22 14.31 2.75
N VAL A 21 2.15 15.00 2.41
CA VAL A 21 2.13 16.46 2.43
C VAL A 21 2.13 16.89 3.90
N CYS A 22 3.09 17.70 4.28
CA CYS A 22 3.17 18.30 5.61
C CYS A 22 2.94 19.79 5.47
N THR A 23 2.36 20.39 6.51
CA THR A 23 2.26 21.85 6.64
C THR A 23 3.63 22.45 6.94
N ASP A 24 3.77 23.76 6.73
CA ASP A 24 4.98 24.56 7.02
C ASP A 24 5.55 24.36 8.44
N ASP A 25 4.71 23.98 9.42
CA ASP A 25 5.09 23.70 10.81
C ASP A 25 5.61 22.26 11.03
N GLY A 26 5.73 21.46 9.97
CA GLY A 26 6.20 20.08 9.99
C GLY A 26 5.19 19.09 10.58
N THR A 27 3.97 19.53 10.88
CA THR A 27 2.92 18.65 11.39
C THR A 27 2.08 18.04 10.25
N SER A 28 1.38 16.96 10.57
CA SER A 28 0.37 16.35 9.69
C SER A 28 -1.05 16.80 10.04
N LYS A 29 -1.17 17.87 10.83
CA LYS A 29 -2.42 18.38 11.37
C LYS A 29 -2.50 19.88 11.15
N GLY A 30 -3.15 20.29 10.07
CA GLY A 30 -3.34 21.70 9.76
C GLY A 30 -3.97 21.87 8.38
N PHE A 31 -4.05 23.12 7.93
CA PHE A 31 -4.45 23.44 6.56
C PHE A 31 -3.18 23.49 5.71
N GLU A 32 -3.11 22.65 4.68
CA GLU A 32 -2.01 22.67 3.71
C GLU A 32 -2.14 23.91 2.84
N THR A 33 -1.02 24.61 2.63
CA THR A 33 -0.98 25.74 1.71
C THR A 33 -0.89 25.27 0.26
N ASN A 34 -1.17 26.15 -0.70
CA ASN A 34 -0.95 25.83 -2.12
C ASN A 34 0.53 25.53 -2.39
N ASP A 35 1.44 26.22 -1.70
CA ASP A 35 2.87 26.05 -1.84
C ASP A 35 3.35 24.70 -1.26
N ASP A 36 2.84 24.27 -0.10
CA ASP A 36 3.11 22.95 0.49
C ASP A 36 2.76 21.81 -0.48
N LEU A 37 1.56 21.90 -1.06
CA LEU A 37 1.08 20.93 -2.02
C LEU A 37 1.93 20.94 -3.28
N LYS A 38 2.20 22.12 -3.84
CA LYS A 38 3.02 22.28 -5.06
C LYS A 38 4.42 21.70 -4.85
N ASN A 39 5.07 22.03 -3.74
CA ASN A 39 6.42 21.54 -3.43
C ASN A 39 6.43 20.02 -3.25
N SER A 40 5.43 19.46 -2.58
CA SER A 40 5.29 18.01 -2.42
C SER A 40 5.10 17.30 -3.76
N VAL A 41 4.30 17.87 -4.67
CA VAL A 41 4.11 17.33 -6.03
C VAL A 41 5.41 17.38 -6.83
N ILE A 42 6.13 18.51 -6.81
CA ILE A 42 7.42 18.64 -7.51
C ILE A 42 8.44 17.63 -6.95
N GLU A 43 8.55 17.49 -5.63
CA GLU A 43 9.47 16.51 -5.01
C GLU A 43 9.09 15.06 -5.37
N LEU A 44 7.81 14.72 -5.42
CA LEU A 44 7.34 13.39 -5.81
C LEU A 44 7.65 13.06 -7.28
N MET A 45 7.54 14.06 -8.17
CA MET A 45 7.65 13.86 -9.62
C MET A 45 9.09 13.97 -10.12
N GLU A 46 9.86 14.93 -9.60
CA GLU A 46 11.17 15.33 -10.14
C GLU A 46 12.30 15.21 -9.11
N GLY A 47 11.98 15.26 -7.82
CA GLY A 47 12.94 15.23 -6.72
C GLY A 47 13.60 13.87 -6.47
N GLU A 48 14.70 13.89 -5.74
CA GLU A 48 15.45 12.68 -5.40
C GLU A 48 14.66 11.76 -4.46
N LYS A 49 13.85 12.31 -3.54
CA LYS A 49 12.96 11.47 -2.72
C LYS A 49 11.90 10.80 -3.59
N GLY A 50 11.31 11.52 -4.54
CA GLY A 50 10.34 10.98 -5.49
C GLY A 50 10.90 9.80 -6.29
N LYS A 51 12.14 9.92 -6.78
CA LYS A 51 12.84 8.82 -7.47
C LYS A 51 13.01 7.59 -6.57
N ALA A 52 13.45 7.77 -5.33
CA ALA A 52 13.59 6.67 -4.38
C ALA A 52 12.25 5.98 -4.06
N LEU A 53 11.19 6.77 -3.81
CA LEU A 53 9.84 6.26 -3.58
C LEU A 53 9.31 5.48 -4.79
N LYS A 54 9.58 5.96 -6.00
CA LYS A 54 9.19 5.27 -7.24
C LYS A 54 9.85 3.91 -7.39
N GLU A 55 11.14 3.78 -7.08
CA GLU A 55 11.82 2.48 -7.12
C GLU A 55 11.30 1.53 -6.04
N ALA A 56 11.03 2.03 -4.82
CA ALA A 56 10.38 1.24 -3.77
C ALA A 56 8.98 0.76 -4.22
N ALA A 57 8.19 1.64 -4.85
CA ALA A 57 6.86 1.30 -5.37
C ALA A 57 6.90 0.25 -6.48
N LYS A 58 7.89 0.30 -7.38
CA LYS A 58 8.11 -0.75 -8.38
C LYS A 58 8.46 -2.09 -7.72
N GLY A 59 9.34 -2.08 -6.73
CA GLY A 59 9.71 -3.29 -5.98
C GLY A 59 8.49 -3.92 -5.30
N LEU A 60 7.65 -3.09 -4.67
CA LEU A 60 6.39 -3.53 -4.07
C LEU A 60 5.42 -4.09 -5.12
N ALA A 61 5.29 -3.43 -6.28
CA ALA A 61 4.44 -3.90 -7.37
C ALA A 61 4.87 -5.28 -7.90
N GLU A 62 6.17 -5.52 -8.06
CA GLU A 62 6.68 -6.82 -8.48
C GLU A 62 6.47 -7.90 -7.41
N ALA A 63 6.64 -7.57 -6.13
CA ALA A 63 6.33 -8.50 -5.03
C ALA A 63 4.83 -8.86 -4.99
N ALA A 64 3.96 -7.86 -5.16
CA ALA A 64 2.52 -8.06 -5.20
C ALA A 64 2.10 -8.95 -6.38
N LYS A 65 2.66 -8.71 -7.58
CA LYS A 65 2.42 -9.59 -8.75
C LYS A 65 2.84 -11.03 -8.45
N LYS A 66 4.05 -11.25 -7.91
CA LYS A 66 4.56 -12.59 -7.55
C LYS A 66 3.68 -13.30 -6.52
N ALA A 67 3.04 -12.57 -5.61
CA ALA A 67 2.17 -13.17 -4.61
C ALA A 67 0.86 -13.72 -5.22
N VAL A 68 0.35 -13.10 -6.30
CA VAL A 68 -0.97 -13.42 -6.86
C VAL A 68 -0.94 -14.31 -8.11
N VAL A 69 0.20 -14.44 -8.80
CA VAL A 69 0.33 -15.38 -9.93
C VAL A 69 0.13 -16.83 -9.48
N ASP A 70 -0.12 -17.74 -10.43
CA ASP A 70 -0.17 -19.19 -10.18
C ASP A 70 1.08 -19.63 -9.42
N SER A 71 0.88 -20.47 -8.39
CA SER A 71 1.90 -20.88 -7.39
C SER A 71 2.41 -19.79 -6.43
N GLY A 72 1.90 -18.55 -6.54
CA GLY A 72 2.16 -17.46 -5.61
C GLY A 72 1.55 -17.69 -4.22
N SER A 73 2.07 -16.97 -3.22
CA SER A 73 1.67 -17.15 -1.82
C SER A 73 0.20 -16.81 -1.56
N SER A 74 -0.31 -15.70 -2.09
CA SER A 74 -1.72 -15.32 -1.97
C SER A 74 -2.62 -16.23 -2.77
N TRP A 75 -2.18 -16.68 -3.97
CA TRP A 75 -2.89 -17.68 -4.75
C TRP A 75 -3.08 -18.99 -3.95
N HIS A 76 -2.01 -19.46 -3.32
CA HIS A 76 -2.04 -20.68 -2.50
C HIS A 76 -2.94 -20.51 -1.27
N ALA A 77 -2.83 -19.38 -0.56
CA ALA A 77 -3.66 -19.12 0.62
C ALA A 77 -5.17 -19.12 0.30
N VAL A 78 -5.57 -18.51 -0.82
CA VAL A 78 -6.97 -18.52 -1.26
C VAL A 78 -7.40 -19.92 -1.71
N SER A 79 -6.52 -20.65 -2.41
CA SER A 79 -6.80 -22.04 -2.82
C SER A 79 -7.05 -22.94 -1.61
N GLN A 80 -6.19 -22.86 -0.58
CA GLN A 80 -6.37 -23.59 0.68
C GLN A 80 -7.69 -23.24 1.37
N LEU A 81 -8.06 -21.96 1.41
CA LEU A 81 -9.34 -21.53 1.97
C LEU A 81 -10.53 -22.16 1.22
N ILE A 82 -10.48 -22.20 -0.11
CA ILE A 82 -11.53 -22.81 -0.93
C ILE A 82 -11.63 -24.31 -0.66
N ASP A 83 -10.50 -25.01 -0.57
CA ASP A 83 -10.45 -26.45 -0.29
C ASP A 83 -11.04 -26.79 1.09
N GLU A 84 -10.70 -26.00 2.11
CA GLU A 84 -11.25 -26.11 3.46
C GLU A 84 -12.77 -25.93 3.46
N LEU A 85 -13.28 -24.90 2.76
CA LEU A 85 -14.72 -24.65 2.64
C LEU A 85 -15.44 -25.79 1.91
N HIS A 86 -14.81 -26.37 0.89
CA HIS A 86 -15.35 -27.54 0.20
C HIS A 86 -15.40 -28.78 1.08
N HIS A 87 -14.38 -29.02 1.90
CA HIS A 87 -14.34 -30.13 2.84
C HIS A 87 -15.48 -30.02 3.86
N ARG A 88 -15.59 -28.86 4.54
CA ARG A 88 -16.67 -28.59 5.52
C ARG A 88 -18.06 -28.74 4.94
N ARG A 89 -18.28 -28.30 3.70
CA ARG A 89 -19.58 -28.46 3.02
C ARG A 89 -19.95 -29.93 2.81
N LYS A 90 -18.99 -30.81 2.56
CA LYS A 90 -19.25 -32.25 2.40
C LYS A 90 -19.63 -32.87 3.74
N GLU A 91 -18.93 -32.52 4.82
CA GLU A 91 -19.21 -33.00 6.17
C GLU A 91 -20.63 -32.64 6.65
N ILE A 92 -21.13 -31.44 6.33
CA ILE A 92 -22.49 -31.01 6.71
C ILE A 92 -23.59 -31.75 5.93
N LYS A 93 -23.28 -32.30 4.75
CA LYS A 93 -24.25 -32.99 3.90
C LYS A 93 -24.33 -34.51 4.14
N THR A 94 -23.40 -35.05 4.90
CA THR A 94 -23.38 -36.45 5.41
C THR A 94 -23.99 -36.51 6.79
#